data_AF-A0A656JWA8-F1
#
_entry.id   AF-A0A656JWA8-F1
#
_cell.length_a   1.000
_cell.length_b   1.000
_cell.length_c   1.000
_cell.angle_alpha   90.00
_cell.angle_beta   90.00
_cell.angle_gamma   90.00
#
_symmetry.space_group_name_H-M   'P 1'
#
loop_
_entity.id
_entity.type
_entity.pdbx_description
1 polymer ?
#
loop_
_entity_poly.entity_id
_entity_poly.type
_entity_poly.pdbx_seq_one_letter_code
_entity_poly.pdbx_strand_id
1 'polypeptide(L)'
;PADNDAAIMRPQYVAWHEPAHDILLSASEHFIGRMGQHRWMIATPQDGVYYDGKQLIHERRCPEAWQTMARQVEDPHGELWLTYYSHIFNPARLNPKVMEGHFPSRFWKNLPEGPLIPALITQARTGKQRDGQASDIATRRGKKIALRD
;
A
#
# COMPACT_ATOMS: atom_id res chain seq x y z
N PRO A 1 -15.28 -21.42 22.89
CA PRO A 1 -14.88 -22.28 21.74
C PRO A 1 -15.03 -21.58 20.37
N ALA A 2 -16.18 -20.95 20.08
CA ALA A 2 -16.46 -20.28 18.79
C ALA A 2 -15.57 -19.05 18.49
N ASP A 3 -15.02 -18.40 19.52
CA ASP A 3 -14.24 -17.16 19.39
C ASP A 3 -12.83 -17.41 18.81
N ASN A 4 -12.29 -18.62 18.98
CA ASN A 4 -10.95 -18.98 18.50
C ASN A 4 -10.95 -19.31 17.00
N ASP A 5 -12.03 -19.92 16.49
CA ASP A 5 -12.18 -20.22 15.06
C ASP A 5 -12.39 -18.95 14.23
N ALA A 6 -13.09 -17.95 14.79
CA ALA A 6 -13.26 -16.64 14.16
C ALA A 6 -11.91 -15.90 14.00
N ALA A 7 -11.01 -15.99 14.98
CA ALA A 7 -9.66 -15.43 14.87
C ALA A 7 -8.79 -16.18 13.85
N ILE A 8 -8.96 -17.50 13.73
CA ILE A 8 -8.28 -18.34 12.72
C ILE A 8 -8.85 -18.09 11.31
N MET A 9 -10.06 -17.56 11.16
CA MET A 9 -10.61 -17.19 9.84
C MET A 9 -10.32 -15.75 9.42
N ARG A 10 -9.75 -14.90 10.28
CA ARG A 10 -9.44 -13.51 9.89
C ARG A 10 -8.25 -13.42 8.91
N PRO A 11 -8.36 -12.59 7.86
CA PRO A 11 -7.22 -12.30 6.99
C PRO A 11 -6.09 -11.63 7.78
N GLN A 12 -4.84 -11.96 7.43
CA GLN A 12 -3.65 -11.28 7.94
C GLN A 12 -3.43 -9.95 7.22
N TYR A 13 -3.80 -9.90 5.93
CA TYR A 13 -3.70 -8.70 5.10
C TYR A 13 -5.05 -8.35 4.49
N VAL A 14 -5.39 -7.07 4.47
CA VAL A 14 -6.65 -6.59 3.93
C VAL A 14 -6.41 -5.37 3.05
N ALA A 15 -7.10 -5.31 1.91
CA ALA A 15 -7.06 -4.16 1.02
C ALA A 15 -8.47 -3.74 0.57
N TRP A 16 -8.69 -2.42 0.50
CA TRP A 16 -9.85 -1.81 -0.17
C TRP A 16 -9.43 -1.29 -1.55
N HIS A 17 -10.17 -1.66 -2.60
CA HIS A 17 -9.90 -1.20 -3.95
C HIS A 17 -11.18 -0.84 -4.71
N GLU A 18 -11.12 0.20 -5.55
CA GLU A 18 -12.26 0.66 -6.36
C GLU A 18 -11.93 0.56 -7.85
N PRO A 19 -11.97 -0.64 -8.45
CA PRO A 19 -11.55 -0.84 -9.82
C PRO A 19 -12.53 -0.20 -10.82
N ALA A 20 -12.03 0.18 -12.00
CA ALA A 20 -12.87 0.70 -13.08
C ALA A 20 -13.56 -0.40 -13.90
N HIS A 21 -13.08 -1.64 -13.80
CA HIS A 21 -13.52 -2.79 -14.57
C HIS A 21 -13.58 -4.03 -13.68
N ASP A 22 -14.34 -5.03 -14.10
CA ASP A 22 -14.44 -6.33 -13.44
C ASP A 22 -13.15 -7.15 -13.70
N ILE A 23 -12.16 -6.94 -12.84
CA ILE A 23 -10.83 -7.56 -12.96
C ILE A 23 -10.41 -8.31 -11.70
N LEU A 24 -11.19 -8.20 -10.61
CA LEU A 24 -10.72 -8.61 -9.29
C LEU A 24 -10.30 -10.08 -9.29
N LEU A 25 -11.15 -10.98 -9.78
CA LEU A 25 -10.85 -12.40 -9.85
C LEU A 25 -9.56 -12.69 -10.63
N SER A 26 -9.44 -12.18 -11.85
CA SER A 26 -8.26 -12.38 -12.70
C SER A 26 -6.96 -11.80 -12.10
N ALA A 27 -7.06 -10.66 -11.42
CA ALA A 27 -5.92 -10.04 -10.74
C ALA A 27 -5.54 -10.82 -9.48
N SER A 28 -6.53 -11.43 -8.81
CA SER A 28 -6.35 -12.14 -7.54
C SER A 28 -5.45 -13.37 -7.66
N GLU A 29 -5.51 -14.07 -8.80
CA GLU A 29 -4.66 -15.23 -9.09
C GLU A 29 -3.16 -14.89 -9.04
N HIS A 30 -2.79 -13.65 -9.39
CA HIS A 30 -1.39 -13.20 -9.33
C HIS A 30 -0.87 -13.10 -7.89
N PHE A 31 -1.74 -12.88 -6.91
CA PHE A 31 -1.33 -12.72 -5.51
C PHE A 31 -1.13 -14.07 -4.81
N ILE A 32 -1.83 -15.13 -5.24
CA ILE A 32 -1.74 -16.46 -4.62
C ILE A 32 -0.27 -16.93 -4.52
N GLY A 33 0.46 -16.92 -5.64
CA GLY A 33 1.86 -17.36 -5.66
C GLY A 33 2.84 -16.41 -4.94
N ARG A 34 2.48 -15.12 -4.79
CA ARG A 34 3.35 -14.10 -4.19
C ARG A 34 3.20 -13.98 -2.69
N MET A 35 1.99 -14.26 -2.19
CA MET A 35 1.64 -14.17 -0.77
C MET A 35 1.77 -15.53 -0.06
N GLY A 36 2.15 -16.59 -0.78
CA GLY A 36 2.35 -17.92 -0.19
C GLY A 36 1.10 -18.45 0.51
N GLN A 37 1.25 -18.85 1.77
CA GLN A 37 0.14 -19.34 2.62
C GLN A 37 -0.49 -18.25 3.49
N HIS A 38 -0.09 -16.98 3.32
CA HIS A 38 -0.70 -15.90 4.07
C HIS A 38 -2.17 -15.74 3.68
N ARG A 39 -3.02 -15.51 4.68
CA ARG A 39 -4.44 -15.25 4.45
C ARG A 39 -4.63 -13.78 4.13
N TRP A 40 -5.35 -13.47 3.06
CA TRP A 40 -5.55 -12.09 2.64
C TRP A 40 -6.92 -11.87 2.03
N MET A 41 -7.37 -10.63 2.04
CA MET A 41 -8.67 -10.23 1.51
C MET A 41 -8.54 -8.95 0.68
N ILE A 42 -9.22 -8.90 -0.46
CA ILE A 42 -9.39 -7.67 -1.23
C ILE A 42 -10.90 -7.46 -1.40
N ALA A 43 -11.39 -6.33 -0.90
CA ALA A 43 -12.78 -5.94 -1.01
C ALA A 43 -12.92 -4.77 -1.99
N THR A 44 -13.93 -4.84 -2.85
CA THR A 44 -14.34 -3.73 -3.72
C THR A 44 -15.78 -3.33 -3.40
N PRO A 45 -16.30 -2.22 -3.98
CA PRO A 45 -17.71 -1.88 -3.87
C PRO A 45 -18.65 -2.95 -4.45
N GLN A 46 -18.19 -3.78 -5.39
CA GLN A 46 -19.04 -4.73 -6.11
C GLN A 46 -18.83 -6.16 -5.62
N ASP A 47 -17.60 -6.63 -5.70
CA ASP A 47 -17.20 -8.00 -5.41
C ASP A 47 -16.04 -8.06 -4.41
N GLY A 48 -15.73 -9.24 -3.92
CA GLY A 48 -14.67 -9.43 -2.95
C GLY A 48 -14.00 -10.78 -3.11
N VAL A 49 -12.73 -10.84 -2.75
CA VAL A 49 -11.98 -12.10 -2.68
C VAL A 49 -11.37 -12.29 -1.31
N TYR A 50 -11.35 -13.53 -0.85
CA TYR A 50 -10.64 -13.97 0.33
C TYR A 50 -9.82 -15.20 0.00
N TYR A 51 -8.54 -15.17 0.32
CA TYR A 51 -7.65 -16.31 0.21
C TYR A 51 -7.36 -16.86 1.60
N ASP A 52 -7.69 -18.13 1.84
CA ASP A 52 -7.57 -18.77 3.15
C ASP A 52 -6.19 -19.42 3.40
N GLY A 53 -5.25 -19.22 2.46
CA GLY A 53 -3.93 -19.86 2.46
C GLY A 53 -3.86 -21.11 1.59
N LYS A 54 -4.99 -21.60 1.07
CA LYS A 54 -5.10 -22.79 0.20
C LYS A 54 -5.97 -22.56 -1.03
N GLN A 55 -7.09 -21.88 -0.87
CA GLN A 55 -8.09 -21.63 -1.90
C GLN A 55 -8.51 -20.17 -1.93
N LEU A 56 -8.83 -19.70 -3.14
CA LEU A 56 -9.39 -18.38 -3.37
C LEU A 56 -10.92 -18.49 -3.37
N ILE A 57 -11.55 -17.77 -2.46
CA ILE A 57 -13.00 -17.61 -2.36
C ILE A 57 -13.35 -16.27 -3.00
N HIS A 58 -14.14 -16.31 -4.08
CA HIS A 58 -14.61 -15.10 -4.77
C HIS A 58 -16.11 -14.95 -4.57
N GLU A 59 -16.50 -13.80 -4.03
CA GLU A 59 -17.89 -13.40 -3.85
C GLU A 59 -18.25 -12.32 -4.85
N ARG A 60 -19.11 -12.64 -5.82
CA ARG A 60 -19.58 -11.66 -6.84
C ARG A 60 -20.32 -10.47 -6.24
N ARG A 61 -20.83 -10.62 -5.02
CA ARG A 61 -21.37 -9.53 -4.21
C ARG A 61 -20.58 -9.44 -2.92
N CYS A 62 -19.78 -8.39 -2.79
CA CYS A 62 -18.91 -8.20 -1.64
C CYS A 62 -19.71 -8.14 -0.33
N PRO A 63 -19.50 -9.08 0.62
CA PRO A 63 -20.17 -9.04 1.92
C PRO A 63 -19.88 -7.73 2.66
N GLU A 64 -20.89 -7.16 3.33
CA GLU A 64 -20.74 -5.90 4.07
C GLU A 64 -19.64 -5.99 5.13
N ALA A 65 -19.53 -7.14 5.81
CA ALA A 65 -18.47 -7.39 6.78
C ALA A 65 -17.07 -7.27 6.17
N TRP A 66 -16.88 -7.69 4.91
CA TRP A 66 -15.59 -7.58 4.22
C TRP A 66 -15.29 -6.14 3.83
N GLN A 67 -16.31 -5.39 3.39
CA GLN A 67 -16.17 -3.96 3.09
C GLN A 67 -15.78 -3.17 4.34
N THR A 68 -16.47 -3.39 5.46
CA THR A 68 -16.20 -2.72 6.73
C THR A 68 -14.78 -3.05 7.21
N MET A 69 -14.40 -4.33 7.20
CA MET A 69 -13.05 -4.75 7.60
C MET A 69 -11.97 -4.12 6.72
N ALA A 70 -12.18 -4.00 5.41
CA ALA A 70 -11.19 -3.43 4.49
C ALA A 70 -11.08 -1.90 4.54
N ARG A 71 -12.16 -1.21 4.87
CA ARG A 71 -12.15 0.26 5.02
C ARG A 71 -11.63 0.71 6.39
N GLN A 72 -11.75 -0.13 7.40
CA GLN A 72 -11.35 0.18 8.79
C GLN A 72 -10.00 -0.44 9.17
N VAL A 73 -9.10 -0.64 8.20
CA VAL A 73 -7.76 -1.13 8.48
C VAL A 73 -6.99 -0.05 9.24
N GLU A 74 -6.73 -0.30 10.52
CA GLU A 74 -5.69 0.42 11.24
C GLU A 74 -4.33 -0.14 10.80
N ASP A 75 -3.41 0.75 10.43
CA ASP A 75 -2.01 0.40 10.14
C ASP A 75 -1.11 0.96 11.25
N PRO A 76 -0.77 0.16 12.29
CA PRO A 76 0.14 0.57 13.35
C PRO A 76 1.52 0.98 12.85
N HIS A 77 1.91 0.57 11.64
CA HIS A 77 3.20 0.84 11.03
C HIS A 77 3.14 1.94 9.96
N GLY A 78 1.98 2.59 9.78
CA GLY A 78 1.77 3.59 8.73
C GLY A 78 2.79 4.73 8.80
N GLU A 79 3.04 5.28 9.99
CA GLU A 79 4.03 6.36 10.19
C GLU A 79 5.46 5.93 9.81
N LEU A 80 5.84 4.68 10.10
CA LEU A 80 7.14 4.15 9.71
C LEU A 80 7.24 4.02 8.19
N TRP A 81 6.19 3.52 7.53
CA TRP A 81 6.12 3.44 6.07
C TRP A 81 6.20 4.82 5.42
N LEU A 82 5.43 5.80 5.89
CA LEU A 82 5.45 7.18 5.39
C LEU A 82 6.83 7.82 5.52
N THR A 83 7.46 7.63 6.68
CA THR A 83 8.83 8.07 6.92
C THR A 83 9.79 7.41 5.93
N TYR A 84 9.75 6.09 5.79
CA TYR A 84 10.60 5.36 4.85
C TYR A 84 10.37 5.83 3.40
N TYR A 85 9.11 5.91 2.95
CA TYR A 85 8.71 6.31 1.61
C TYR A 85 9.25 7.69 1.24
N SER A 86 9.08 8.68 2.12
CA SER A 86 9.63 10.03 1.90
C SER A 86 11.16 10.04 1.76
N HIS A 87 11.87 9.10 2.39
CA HIS A 87 13.33 9.04 2.34
C HIS A 87 13.87 8.33 1.10
N ILE A 88 13.14 7.36 0.55
CA ILE A 88 13.53 6.69 -0.70
C ILE A 88 13.03 7.40 -1.96
N PHE A 89 12.13 8.37 -1.80
CA PHE A 89 11.67 9.20 -2.91
C PHE A 89 12.84 9.96 -3.53
N ASN A 90 13.07 9.74 -4.83
CA ASN A 90 14.17 10.36 -5.56
C ASN A 90 13.64 11.48 -6.47
N PRO A 91 13.81 12.77 -6.10
CA PRO A 91 13.32 13.90 -6.88
C PRO A 91 13.90 13.97 -8.30
N ALA A 92 15.13 13.49 -8.50
CA ALA A 92 15.80 13.50 -9.80
C ALA A 92 15.22 12.45 -10.76
N ARG A 93 14.57 11.40 -10.24
CA ARG A 93 13.88 10.36 -11.03
C ARG A 93 12.39 10.63 -11.23
N LEU A 94 11.88 11.73 -10.70
CA LEU A 94 10.46 12.04 -10.77
C LEU A 94 10.02 12.38 -12.20
N ASN A 95 9.09 11.60 -12.75
CA ASN A 95 8.34 11.92 -13.95
C ASN A 95 6.82 11.84 -13.65
N PRO A 96 6.16 12.98 -13.37
CA PRO A 96 4.76 12.97 -12.95
C PRO A 96 3.81 12.38 -13.99
N LYS A 97 4.06 12.62 -15.29
CA LYS A 97 3.22 12.08 -16.38
C LYS A 97 3.25 10.55 -16.41
N VAL A 98 4.45 9.97 -16.28
CA VAL A 98 4.62 8.51 -16.25
C VAL A 98 4.02 7.93 -14.97
N MET A 99 4.22 8.61 -13.83
CA MET A 99 3.64 8.18 -12.55
C MET A 99 2.11 8.14 -12.59
N GLU A 100 1.46 9.18 -13.12
CA GLU A 100 0.00 9.24 -13.30
C GLU A 100 -0.51 8.23 -14.34
N GLY A 101 0.29 7.95 -15.38
CA GLY A 101 -0.03 6.93 -16.38
C GLY A 101 -0.03 5.51 -15.82
N HIS A 102 0.93 5.19 -14.94
CA HIS A 102 0.96 3.88 -14.26
C HIS A 102 -0.05 3.80 -13.11
N PHE A 103 -0.26 4.90 -12.39
CA PHE A 103 -1.12 4.93 -11.22
C PHE A 103 -1.94 6.22 -11.16
N PRO A 104 -3.15 6.23 -11.76
CA PRO A 104 -4.00 7.41 -11.82
C PRO A 104 -4.31 8.00 -10.44
N SER A 105 -4.31 9.33 -10.35
CA SER A 105 -4.44 10.08 -9.08
C SER A 105 -5.71 9.76 -8.27
N ARG A 106 -6.79 9.35 -8.93
CA ARG A 106 -8.03 8.90 -8.27
C ARG A 106 -7.82 7.74 -7.29
N PHE A 107 -6.76 6.96 -7.46
CA PHE A 107 -6.44 5.82 -6.59
C PHE A 107 -5.58 6.21 -5.39
N TRP A 108 -4.96 7.40 -5.38
CA TRP A 108 -4.05 7.80 -4.30
C TRP A 108 -4.75 7.94 -2.95
N LYS A 109 -6.06 8.21 -2.93
CA LYS A 109 -6.86 8.25 -1.69
C LYS A 109 -6.84 6.94 -0.91
N ASN A 110 -6.57 5.81 -1.57
CA ASN A 110 -6.53 4.48 -0.98
C ASN A 110 -5.09 3.98 -0.77
N LEU A 111 -4.08 4.80 -1.11
CA LEU A 111 -2.67 4.50 -0.84
C LEU A 111 -2.28 5.04 0.53
N PRO A 112 -1.48 4.30 1.33
CA PRO A 112 -0.98 4.83 2.59
C PRO A 112 -0.10 6.06 2.34
N GLU A 113 0.77 6.06 1.32
CA GLU A 113 1.62 7.20 0.94
C GLU A 113 0.92 8.31 0.14
N GLY A 114 -0.34 8.10 -0.27
CA GLY A 114 -1.09 9.03 -1.12
C GLY A 114 -1.03 10.50 -0.67
N PRO A 115 -1.19 10.81 0.63
CA PRO A 115 -1.09 12.18 1.13
C PRO A 115 0.29 12.84 0.94
N LEU A 116 1.38 12.08 0.87
CA LEU A 116 2.73 12.62 0.70
C LEU A 116 3.05 13.01 -0.75
N ILE A 117 2.45 12.31 -1.71
CA ILE A 117 2.81 12.41 -3.14
C ILE A 117 2.74 13.87 -3.66
N PRO A 118 1.66 14.65 -3.46
CA PRO A 118 1.58 16.01 -3.98
C PRO A 118 2.66 16.95 -3.42
N ALA A 119 2.97 16.81 -2.12
CA ALA A 119 4.00 17.59 -1.46
C ALA A 119 5.39 17.24 -2.00
N LEU A 120 5.70 15.95 -2.15
CA LEU A 120 6.97 15.46 -2.71
C LEU A 120 7.18 15.94 -4.16
N ILE A 121 6.14 15.92 -4.99
CA ILE A 121 6.18 16.47 -6.37
C ILE A 121 6.49 17.96 -6.35
N THR A 122 5.79 18.72 -5.50
CA THR A 122 5.96 20.17 -5.41
C THR A 122 7.38 20.52 -4.99
N GLN A 123 7.89 19.84 -3.96
CA GLN A 123 9.26 20.01 -3.49
C GLN A 123 10.33 19.65 -4.53
N ALA A 124 10.07 18.65 -5.38
CA ALA A 124 10.99 18.30 -6.47
C ALA A 124 11.09 19.42 -7.52
N ARG A 125 9.96 20.08 -7.84
CA ARG A 125 9.89 21.16 -8.84
C ARG A 125 10.57 22.46 -8.38
N THR A 126 10.58 22.77 -7.10
CA THR A 126 11.13 24.04 -6.55
C THR A 126 12.65 24.06 -6.36
N GLY A 127 13.39 23.16 -7.04
CA GLY A 127 14.87 23.23 -7.13
C GLY A 127 15.61 22.02 -6.56
N LYS A 128 14.91 21.03 -5.99
CA LYS A 128 15.54 19.83 -5.38
C LYS A 128 15.91 18.73 -6.38
N GLN A 129 15.68 18.91 -7.68
CA GLN A 129 16.16 17.98 -8.70
C GLN A 129 17.70 17.89 -8.75
N ARG A 130 18.44 18.85 -8.18
CA ARG A 130 19.90 18.85 -8.17
C ARG A 130 20.52 17.89 -7.14
N ASP A 131 19.86 17.61 -6.01
CA ASP A 131 20.52 16.97 -4.86
C ASP A 131 20.10 15.51 -4.62
N GLY A 132 19.20 14.94 -5.42
CA GLY A 132 18.87 13.50 -5.40
C GLY A 132 18.25 12.97 -4.10
N GLN A 133 18.03 13.82 -3.09
CA GLN A 133 17.49 13.47 -1.77
C GLN A 133 16.45 14.50 -1.28
N ALA A 134 15.58 14.08 -0.35
CA ALA A 134 14.64 14.97 0.32
C ALA A 134 15.37 15.98 1.24
N SER A 135 14.84 17.21 1.38
CA SER A 135 15.49 18.30 2.14
C SER A 135 15.78 17.95 3.59
N ASP A 136 14.93 17.14 4.19
CA ASP A 136 15.01 16.79 5.60
C ASP A 136 16.13 15.79 5.86
N ILE A 137 16.66 15.16 4.79
CA ILE A 137 17.86 14.32 4.82
C ILE A 137 19.10 15.20 4.68
N ALA A 138 19.08 16.20 3.81
CA ALA A 138 20.20 17.12 3.61
C ALA A 138 20.60 17.87 4.90
N THR A 139 19.64 18.08 5.82
CA THR A 139 19.88 18.74 7.11
C THR A 139 20.33 17.78 8.23
N ARG A 140 20.24 16.45 8.04
CA ARG A 140 20.63 15.45 9.06
C ARG A 140 22.13 15.18 9.00
N ARG A 141 22.83 15.39 10.13
CA ARG A 141 24.23 14.98 10.28
C ARG A 141 24.33 13.45 10.29
N GLY A 142 25.17 12.89 9.41
CA GLY A 142 25.44 11.45 9.39
C GLY A 142 25.98 10.93 10.72
N LYS A 143 25.53 9.74 11.13
CA LYS A 143 25.99 9.07 12.35
C LYS A 143 27.40 8.50 12.11
N LYS A 144 28.42 9.04 12.77
CA LYS A 144 29.77 8.45 12.74
C LYS A 144 29.74 7.12 13.48
N ILE A 145 29.99 6.03 12.78
CA ILE A 145 30.22 4.72 13.38
C ILE A 145 31.65 4.75 13.92
N ALA A 146 31.81 4.76 15.24
CA ALA A 146 33.12 4.57 15.84
C ALA A 146 33.55 3.13 15.58
N LEU A 147 34.68 2.94 14.88
CA LEU A 147 35.37 1.67 14.84
C LEU A 147 35.83 1.38 16.28
N ARG A 148 35.42 0.24 16.83
CA ARG A 148 36.05 -0.30 18.05
C ARG A 148 37.29 -1.05 17.60
N ASP A 149 38.45 -0.65 18.15
CA ASP A 149 39.73 -1.33 18.01
C ASP A 149 39.69 -2.76 18.57
#